data_AF-A0A2S4L0W3-F1
#
_entry.id   AF-A0A2S4L0W3-F1
#
_cell.length_a   1.000
_cell.length_b   1.000
_cell.length_c   1.000
_cell.angle_alpha   90.00
_cell.angle_beta   90.00
_cell.angle_gamma   90.00
#
_symmetry.space_group_name_H-M   'P 1'
#
loop_
_entity.id
_entity.type
_entity.pdbx_description
1 polymer ?
#
loop_
_entity_poly.entity_id
_entity_poly.type
_entity_poly.pdbx_seq_one_letter_code
_entity_poly.pdbx_strand_id
1 'polypeptide(L)'
;MPMRVPNAAPAMDGFSVTSLTALCCSIANRAASSAGELDSLGAARPESMVTLAGHIRQISRGASQLEQALNSAAALSQQLQHVLNRALAAGDAATGKLHKQVMRVQTETLAAVDGDYAEAYGHFLRTYCRLFAYSCKVLSINDRAQQDASLESTEGQEVLEQASTAVNVASQASSILLDGSQGRNLSNLPLRPKSQPGDVPAADEPPPYMAATPSSSANAAQASPGGLSSWTKSIKAFAANFAPKPDPLASALCQAVLRGDTQQVSGLLAQGAR
;
A
#
# COMPACT_ATOMS: atom_id res chain seq x y z
N MET A 1 47.49 -40.41 -9.86
CA MET A 1 46.51 -39.89 -8.90
C MET A 1 46.23 -38.43 -9.22
N PRO A 2 45.06 -38.06 -9.78
CA PRO A 2 44.72 -36.66 -9.98
C PRO A 2 43.95 -36.10 -8.77
N MET A 3 44.40 -34.94 -8.29
CA MET A 3 43.78 -34.16 -7.22
C MET A 3 42.43 -33.61 -7.67
N ARG A 4 41.40 -33.88 -6.86
CA ARG A 4 40.02 -33.40 -7.06
C ARG A 4 39.95 -31.97 -6.54
N VAL A 5 39.78 -31.01 -7.46
CA VAL A 5 39.48 -29.62 -7.14
C VAL A 5 38.08 -29.57 -6.49
N PRO A 6 37.90 -28.94 -5.32
CA PRO A 6 36.56 -28.68 -4.79
C PRO A 6 35.90 -27.61 -5.65
N ASN A 7 34.84 -28.02 -6.36
CA ASN A 7 33.96 -27.14 -7.11
C ASN A 7 33.24 -26.24 -6.10
N ALA A 8 33.63 -24.96 -6.04
CA ALA A 8 32.91 -23.96 -5.27
C ALA A 8 31.52 -23.78 -5.91
N ALA A 9 30.48 -24.16 -5.17
CA ALA A 9 29.11 -23.85 -5.56
C ALA A 9 28.96 -22.32 -5.66
N PRO A 10 28.31 -21.80 -6.71
CA PRO A 10 28.06 -20.37 -6.82
C PRO A 10 27.15 -19.92 -5.67
N ALA A 11 27.58 -18.88 -4.95
CA ALA A 11 26.75 -18.16 -4.00
C ALA A 11 25.52 -17.62 -4.75
N MET A 12 24.35 -18.20 -4.48
CA MET A 12 23.10 -17.77 -5.09
C MET A 12 22.72 -16.37 -4.62
N ASP A 13 22.49 -15.52 -5.60
CA ASP A 13 21.76 -14.26 -5.65
C ASP A 13 20.88 -13.92 -4.42
N GLY A 14 21.28 -12.84 -3.74
CA GLY A 14 20.50 -11.61 -3.56
C GLY A 14 19.09 -11.62 -2.97
N PHE A 15 18.52 -12.77 -2.59
CA PHE A 15 17.18 -12.80 -2.04
C PHE A 15 17.16 -12.43 -0.56
N SER A 16 16.40 -11.39 -0.24
CA SER A 16 16.23 -10.91 1.13
C SER A 16 14.90 -11.40 1.71
N VAL A 17 14.96 -12.33 2.67
CA VAL A 17 13.81 -12.69 3.53
C VAL A 17 13.21 -11.45 4.18
N THR A 18 14.05 -10.45 4.49
CA THR A 18 13.66 -9.12 4.98
C THR A 18 12.63 -8.42 4.08
N SER A 19 12.68 -8.64 2.76
CA SER A 19 11.69 -8.04 1.84
C SER A 19 10.31 -8.69 1.97
N LEU A 20 10.25 -10.01 2.15
CA LEU A 20 8.98 -10.72 2.39
C LEU A 20 8.40 -10.36 3.75
N THR A 21 9.23 -10.31 4.78
CA THR A 21 8.77 -9.94 6.13
C THR A 21 8.32 -8.48 6.17
N ALA A 22 8.99 -7.57 5.47
CA ALA A 22 8.51 -6.18 5.32
C ALA A 22 7.14 -6.10 4.62
N LEU A 23 6.89 -6.91 3.59
CA LEU A 23 5.55 -7.00 2.97
C LEU A 23 4.51 -7.56 3.93
N CYS A 24 4.85 -8.59 4.71
CA CYS A 24 3.96 -9.13 5.75
C CYS A 24 3.60 -8.05 6.79
N CYS A 25 4.59 -7.32 7.31
CA CYS A 25 4.37 -6.21 8.23
C CYS A 25 3.48 -5.13 7.63
N SER A 26 3.73 -4.74 6.38
CA SER A 26 2.95 -3.74 5.66
C SER A 26 1.47 -4.15 5.54
N ILE A 27 1.21 -5.40 5.11
CA ILE A 27 -0.13 -5.97 5.02
C ILE A 27 -0.79 -6.00 6.41
N ALA A 28 -0.08 -6.51 7.42
CA ALA A 28 -0.59 -6.65 8.78
C ALA A 28 -1.02 -5.31 9.38
N ASN A 29 -0.18 -4.28 9.23
CA ASN A 29 -0.42 -2.94 9.76
C ASN A 29 -1.57 -2.23 9.04
N ARG A 30 -1.60 -2.26 7.69
CA ARG A 30 -2.70 -1.65 6.93
C ARG A 30 -4.02 -2.33 7.22
N ALA A 31 -4.02 -3.66 7.34
CA ALA A 31 -5.21 -4.41 7.69
C ALA A 31 -5.67 -4.07 9.12
N ALA A 32 -4.79 -4.09 10.12
CA ALA A 32 -5.13 -3.73 11.49
C ALA A 32 -5.72 -2.31 11.59
N SER A 33 -5.09 -1.34 10.93
CA SER A 33 -5.60 0.04 10.84
C SER A 33 -6.98 0.08 10.18
N SER A 34 -7.16 -0.54 9.02
CA SER A 34 -8.45 -0.55 8.30
C SER A 34 -9.57 -1.19 9.12
N ALA A 35 -9.28 -2.28 9.85
CA ALA A 35 -10.26 -2.89 10.73
C ALA A 35 -10.65 -1.96 11.88
N GLY A 36 -9.68 -1.30 12.51
CA GLY A 36 -9.93 -0.32 13.58
C GLY A 36 -10.78 0.85 13.12
N GLU A 37 -10.51 1.36 11.92
CA GLU A 37 -11.32 2.42 11.30
C GLU A 37 -12.76 1.99 11.04
N LEU A 38 -12.97 0.78 10.50
CA LEU A 38 -14.33 0.26 10.35
C LEU A 38 -15.02 0.05 11.70
N ASP A 39 -14.30 -0.40 12.73
CA ASP A 39 -14.84 -0.62 14.08
C ASP A 39 -15.20 0.70 14.78
N SER A 40 -14.54 1.80 14.42
CA SER A 40 -14.82 3.16 14.91
C SER A 40 -16.22 3.67 14.50
N LEU A 41 -16.79 3.12 13.42
CA LEU A 41 -18.11 3.51 12.88
C LEU A 41 -19.28 3.07 13.79
N GLY A 42 -19.01 2.25 14.82
CA GLY A 42 -19.99 1.87 15.82
C GLY A 42 -21.04 0.86 15.34
N ALA A 43 -22.15 0.78 16.09
CA ALA A 43 -23.18 -0.25 15.91
C ALA A 43 -24.13 -0.02 14.71
N ALA A 44 -24.14 1.18 14.12
CA ALA A 44 -25.00 1.52 12.99
C ALA A 44 -24.47 0.99 11.63
N ARG A 45 -23.28 0.38 11.64
CA ARG A 45 -22.59 -0.11 10.46
C ARG A 45 -23.30 -1.36 9.89
N PRO A 46 -23.46 -1.48 8.56
CA PRO A 46 -24.11 -2.63 7.94
C PRO A 46 -23.32 -3.93 8.18
N GLU A 47 -24.02 -5.07 8.20
CA GLU A 47 -23.41 -6.39 8.46
C GLU A 47 -22.28 -6.75 7.48
N SER A 48 -22.38 -6.29 6.22
CA SER A 48 -21.34 -6.46 5.22
C SER A 48 -19.99 -5.86 5.67
N MET A 49 -20.03 -4.71 6.34
CA MET A 49 -18.84 -4.03 6.86
C MET A 49 -18.33 -4.65 8.17
N VAL A 50 -19.22 -5.17 9.00
CA VAL A 50 -18.82 -5.96 10.20
C VAL A 50 -18.08 -7.22 9.75
N THR A 51 -18.64 -7.93 8.77
CA THR A 51 -18.05 -9.12 8.17
C THR A 51 -16.71 -8.81 7.51
N LEU A 52 -16.65 -7.74 6.71
CA LEU A 52 -15.42 -7.28 6.07
C LEU A 52 -14.33 -6.95 7.11
N ALA A 53 -14.66 -6.21 8.17
CA ALA A 53 -13.71 -5.93 9.26
C ALA A 53 -13.19 -7.22 9.93
N GLY A 54 -14.06 -8.22 10.10
CA GLY A 54 -13.68 -9.56 10.56
C GLY A 54 -12.62 -10.22 9.66
N HIS A 55 -12.85 -10.22 8.34
CA HIS A 55 -11.89 -10.75 7.36
C HIS A 55 -10.58 -9.94 7.31
N ILE A 56 -10.66 -8.61 7.44
CA ILE A 56 -9.48 -7.75 7.53
C ILE A 56 -8.63 -8.11 8.76
N ARG A 57 -9.25 -8.36 9.92
CA ARG A 57 -8.52 -8.82 11.11
C ARG A 57 -7.88 -10.19 10.92
N GLN A 58 -8.56 -11.09 10.21
CA GLN A 58 -7.99 -12.40 9.88
C GLN A 58 -6.76 -12.27 8.99
N ILE A 59 -6.78 -11.43 7.95
CA ILE A 59 -5.60 -11.25 7.09
C ILE A 59 -4.44 -10.61 7.83
N SER A 60 -4.72 -9.67 8.74
CA SER A 60 -3.70 -9.04 9.58
C SER A 60 -2.95 -10.09 10.40
N ARG A 61 -3.69 -10.96 11.11
CA ARG A 61 -3.10 -12.08 11.87
C ARG A 61 -2.37 -13.07 10.97
N GLY A 62 -2.94 -13.42 9.81
CA GLY A 62 -2.32 -14.35 8.87
C GLY A 62 -0.98 -13.82 8.35
N ALA A 63 -0.90 -12.53 8.05
CA ALA A 63 0.34 -11.89 7.61
C ALA A 63 1.41 -11.91 8.71
N SER A 64 1.04 -11.58 9.96
CA SER A 64 1.98 -11.66 11.10
C SER A 64 2.44 -13.10 11.39
N GLN A 65 1.56 -14.10 11.23
CA GLN A 65 1.94 -15.51 11.37
C GLN A 65 2.90 -15.94 10.28
N LEU A 66 2.67 -15.51 9.04
CA LEU A 66 3.57 -15.80 7.91
C LEU A 66 4.93 -15.14 8.09
N GLU A 67 4.97 -13.91 8.61
CA GLU A 67 6.21 -13.23 8.98
C GLU A 67 7.02 -14.04 10.00
N GLN A 68 6.37 -14.52 11.06
CA GLN A 68 7.01 -15.36 12.08
C GLN A 68 7.52 -16.68 11.48
N ALA A 69 6.69 -17.34 10.66
CA ALA A 69 7.07 -18.56 9.97
C ALA A 69 8.31 -18.34 9.09
N LEU A 70 8.34 -17.25 8.32
CA LEU A 70 9.49 -16.87 7.48
C LEU A 70 10.77 -16.65 8.27
N ASN A 71 10.69 -15.96 9.42
CA ASN A 71 11.85 -15.73 10.29
C ASN A 71 12.37 -17.02 10.95
N SER A 72 11.49 -18.01 11.12
CA SER A 72 11.81 -19.30 11.76
C SER A 72 12.14 -20.44 10.78
N ALA A 73 11.95 -20.24 9.47
CA ALA A 73 12.07 -21.30 8.48
C ALA A 73 13.53 -21.75 8.32
N ALA A 74 13.78 -23.06 8.49
CA ALA A 74 15.12 -23.63 8.31
C ALA A 74 15.51 -23.74 6.82
N ALA A 75 14.52 -23.79 5.93
CA ALA A 75 14.71 -23.87 4.49
C ALA A 75 13.69 -23.00 3.76
N LEU A 76 14.11 -22.42 2.63
CA LEU A 76 13.25 -21.69 1.71
C LEU A 76 13.68 -22.04 0.28
N SER A 77 12.85 -22.80 -0.43
CA SER A 77 13.07 -23.12 -1.83
C SER A 77 12.88 -21.89 -2.72
N GLN A 78 13.49 -21.91 -3.91
CA GLN A 78 13.38 -20.78 -4.86
C GLN A 78 11.97 -20.63 -5.42
N GLN A 79 11.24 -21.73 -5.59
CA GLN A 79 9.86 -21.68 -6.07
C GLN A 79 8.94 -21.10 -5.00
N LEU A 80 9.08 -21.52 -3.74
CA LEU A 80 8.33 -20.95 -2.62
C LEU A 80 8.60 -19.47 -2.46
N GLN A 81 9.87 -19.09 -2.57
CA GLN A 81 10.31 -17.71 -2.58
C GLN A 81 9.61 -16.86 -3.66
N HIS A 82 9.58 -17.35 -4.90
CA HIS A 82 8.92 -16.67 -6.01
C HIS A 82 7.41 -16.55 -5.81
N VAL A 83 6.78 -17.65 -5.37
CA VAL A 83 5.35 -17.70 -5.05
C VAL A 83 5.00 -16.68 -3.96
N LEU A 84 5.75 -16.67 -2.85
CA LEU A 84 5.54 -15.74 -1.74
C LEU A 84 5.74 -14.30 -2.15
N ASN A 85 6.79 -13.99 -2.92
CA ASN A 85 7.05 -12.63 -3.38
C ASN A 85 5.87 -12.11 -4.22
N ARG A 86 5.42 -12.90 -5.21
CA ARG A 86 4.29 -12.54 -6.07
C ARG A 86 2.99 -12.38 -5.28
N ALA A 87 2.69 -13.34 -4.40
CA ALA A 87 1.49 -13.32 -3.58
C ALA A 87 1.48 -12.11 -2.62
N LEU A 88 2.56 -11.90 -1.88
CA LEU A 88 2.65 -10.78 -0.93
C LEU A 88 2.64 -9.42 -1.62
N ALA A 89 3.27 -9.28 -2.79
CA ALA A 89 3.20 -8.04 -3.55
C ALA A 89 1.76 -7.74 -4.02
N ALA A 90 1.05 -8.75 -4.53
CA ALA A 90 -0.35 -8.61 -4.93
C ALA A 90 -1.26 -8.33 -3.73
N GLY A 91 -1.02 -9.01 -2.60
CA GLY A 91 -1.72 -8.82 -1.34
C GLY A 91 -1.51 -7.41 -0.77
N ASP A 92 -0.29 -6.89 -0.79
CA ASP A 92 0.04 -5.53 -0.34
C ASP A 92 -0.66 -4.48 -1.22
N ALA A 93 -0.62 -4.67 -2.54
CA ALA A 93 -1.31 -3.75 -3.47
C ALA A 93 -2.83 -3.75 -3.24
N ALA A 94 -3.45 -4.92 -3.11
CA ALA A 94 -4.89 -5.05 -2.89
C ALA A 94 -5.32 -4.49 -1.53
N THR A 95 -4.60 -4.81 -0.45
CA THR A 95 -4.87 -4.26 0.88
C THR A 95 -4.61 -2.76 0.96
N GLY A 96 -3.65 -2.25 0.20
CA GLY A 96 -3.43 -0.80 0.03
C GLY A 96 -4.60 -0.10 -0.66
N LYS A 97 -5.19 -0.72 -1.68
CA LYS A 97 -6.42 -0.21 -2.32
C LYS A 97 -7.61 -0.24 -1.36
N LEU A 98 -7.81 -1.37 -0.67
CA LEU A 98 -8.86 -1.53 0.32
C LEU A 98 -8.75 -0.47 1.41
N HIS A 99 -7.55 -0.27 1.98
CA HIS A 99 -7.31 0.71 3.02
C HIS A 99 -7.76 2.11 2.58
N LYS A 100 -7.36 2.55 1.38
CA LYS A 100 -7.80 3.84 0.82
C LYS A 100 -9.32 3.95 0.71
N GLN A 101 -9.99 2.86 0.35
CA GLN A 101 -11.45 2.84 0.25
C GLN A 101 -12.09 2.89 1.63
N VAL A 102 -11.58 2.12 2.60
CA VAL A 102 -12.04 2.16 3.99
C VAL A 102 -11.94 3.57 4.58
N MET A 103 -10.89 4.34 4.28
CA MET A 103 -10.75 5.73 4.76
C MET A 103 -11.84 6.69 4.22
N ARG A 104 -12.61 6.28 3.19
CA ARG A 104 -13.73 7.04 2.64
C ARG A 104 -15.05 6.70 3.33
N VAL A 105 -15.11 5.60 4.08
CA VAL A 105 -16.31 5.18 4.79
C VAL A 105 -16.39 5.97 6.09
N GLN A 106 -17.46 6.73 6.24
CA GLN A 106 -17.76 7.55 7.40
C GLN A 106 -19.20 7.25 7.83
N THR A 107 -19.59 7.68 9.03
CA THR A 107 -20.93 7.47 9.57
C THR A 107 -22.02 7.99 8.64
N GLU A 108 -21.75 9.05 7.89
CA GLU A 108 -22.67 9.70 6.96
C GLU A 108 -22.80 8.95 5.62
N THR A 109 -21.79 8.16 5.25
CA THR A 109 -21.73 7.44 3.96
C THR A 109 -22.13 5.97 4.08
N LEU A 110 -22.47 5.50 5.29
CA LEU A 110 -22.83 4.10 5.57
C LEU A 110 -23.96 3.56 4.68
N ALA A 111 -24.96 4.40 4.39
CA ALA A 111 -26.10 4.00 3.54
C ALA A 111 -25.72 3.80 2.06
N ALA A 112 -24.58 4.35 1.63
CA ALA A 112 -24.09 4.25 0.26
C ALA A 112 -23.00 3.17 0.11
N VAL A 113 -22.77 2.35 1.12
CA VAL A 113 -21.77 1.27 1.03
C VAL A 113 -22.20 0.24 -0.01
N ASP A 114 -21.29 -0.05 -0.93
CA ASP A 114 -21.47 -1.06 -1.96
C ASP A 114 -21.23 -2.46 -1.37
N GLY A 115 -22.29 -3.27 -1.36
CA GLY A 115 -22.24 -4.67 -0.89
C GLY A 115 -21.38 -5.56 -1.78
N ASP A 116 -21.39 -5.33 -3.11
CA ASP A 116 -20.64 -6.14 -4.07
C ASP A 116 -19.13 -5.91 -3.91
N TYR A 117 -18.74 -4.66 -3.65
CA TYR A 117 -17.36 -4.33 -3.29
C TYR A 117 -16.92 -5.05 -2.01
N ALA A 118 -17.77 -5.01 -0.98
CA ALA A 118 -17.49 -5.65 0.31
C ALA A 118 -17.37 -7.17 0.17
N GLU A 119 -18.21 -7.79 -0.64
CA GLU A 119 -18.17 -9.23 -0.93
C GLU A 119 -16.91 -9.60 -1.73
N ALA A 120 -16.59 -8.86 -2.80
CA ALA A 120 -15.41 -9.11 -3.62
C ALA A 120 -14.12 -9.07 -2.80
N TYR A 121 -13.96 -8.03 -1.96
CA TYR A 121 -12.81 -7.93 -1.06
C TYR A 121 -12.87 -8.96 0.08
N GLY A 122 -14.06 -9.28 0.59
CA GLY A 122 -14.25 -10.35 1.58
C GLY A 122 -13.82 -11.73 1.05
N HIS A 123 -14.13 -12.04 -0.20
CA HIS A 123 -13.65 -13.24 -0.89
C HIS A 123 -12.11 -13.22 -1.03
N PHE A 124 -11.54 -12.13 -1.54
CA PHE A 124 -10.09 -11.96 -1.63
C PHE A 124 -9.37 -12.18 -0.29
N LEU A 125 -9.83 -11.54 0.79
CA LEU A 125 -9.21 -11.64 2.11
C LEU A 125 -9.25 -13.07 2.65
N ARG A 126 -10.37 -13.77 2.52
CA ARG A 126 -10.49 -15.18 2.94
C ARG A 126 -9.54 -16.09 2.17
N THR A 127 -9.49 -15.93 0.86
CA THR A 127 -8.60 -16.73 0.00
C THR A 127 -7.13 -16.47 0.34
N TYR A 128 -6.76 -15.21 0.62
CA TYR A 128 -5.41 -14.89 1.03
C TYR A 128 -5.06 -15.39 2.44
N CYS A 129 -6.02 -15.45 3.36
CA CYS A 129 -5.81 -16.12 4.65
C CYS A 129 -5.51 -17.61 4.45
N ARG A 130 -6.23 -18.28 3.54
CA ARG A 130 -5.97 -19.69 3.18
C ARG A 130 -4.58 -19.84 2.55
N LEU A 131 -4.19 -18.93 1.65
CA LEU A 131 -2.86 -18.92 1.05
C LEU A 131 -1.76 -18.77 2.11
N PHE A 132 -1.88 -17.81 3.03
CA PHE A 132 -0.90 -17.61 4.09
C PHE A 132 -0.78 -18.83 5.01
N ALA A 133 -1.91 -19.42 5.41
CA ALA A 133 -1.91 -20.65 6.20
C ALA A 133 -1.22 -21.80 5.46
N TYR A 134 -1.50 -21.96 4.16
CA TYR A 134 -0.84 -22.96 3.32
C TYR A 134 0.67 -22.68 3.20
N SER A 135 1.07 -21.43 2.98
CA SER A 135 2.48 -21.04 2.95
C SER A 135 3.19 -21.32 4.27
N CYS A 136 2.56 -21.08 5.43
CA CYS A 136 3.11 -21.45 6.74
C CYS A 136 3.33 -22.97 6.85
N LYS A 137 2.36 -23.78 6.37
CA LYS A 137 2.49 -25.25 6.30
C LYS A 137 3.70 -25.64 5.45
N VAL A 138 3.87 -25.06 4.27
CA VAL A 138 5.03 -25.35 3.40
C VAL A 138 6.35 -24.90 4.03
N LEU A 139 6.39 -23.71 4.67
CA LEU A 139 7.58 -23.20 5.35
C LEU A 139 8.02 -24.07 6.54
N SER A 140 7.11 -24.84 7.13
CA SER A 140 7.44 -25.80 8.19
C SER A 140 8.19 -27.05 7.70
N ILE A 141 8.25 -27.26 6.37
CA ILE A 141 9.00 -28.35 5.75
C ILE A 141 10.47 -27.93 5.63
N ASN A 142 11.37 -28.69 6.26
CA ASN A 142 12.80 -28.36 6.31
C ASN A 142 13.60 -28.81 5.07
N ASP A 143 12.93 -29.38 4.07
CA ASP A 143 13.53 -29.85 2.82
C ASP A 143 12.98 -29.07 1.62
N ARG A 144 13.87 -28.50 0.81
CA ARG A 144 13.49 -27.63 -0.32
C ARG A 144 12.76 -28.39 -1.43
N ALA A 145 13.14 -29.64 -1.70
CA ALA A 145 12.48 -30.42 -2.74
C ALA A 145 11.06 -30.83 -2.32
N GLN A 146 10.86 -31.12 -1.03
CA GLN A 146 9.53 -31.36 -0.48
C GLN A 146 8.66 -30.09 -0.43
N GLN A 147 9.25 -28.91 -0.21
CA GLN A 147 8.54 -27.64 -0.36
C GLN A 147 8.01 -27.48 -1.79
N ASP A 148 8.86 -27.73 -2.78
CA ASP A 148 8.50 -27.63 -4.20
C ASP A 148 7.43 -28.67 -4.59
N ALA A 149 7.59 -29.92 -4.16
CA ALA A 149 6.58 -30.97 -4.36
C ALA A 149 5.23 -30.63 -3.71
N SER A 150 5.23 -29.96 -2.56
CA SER A 150 3.99 -29.47 -1.94
C SER A 150 3.35 -28.39 -2.82
N LEU A 151 4.12 -27.44 -3.35
CA LEU A 151 3.59 -26.41 -4.24
C LEU A 151 3.02 -26.98 -5.55
N GLU A 152 3.61 -28.06 -6.05
CA GLU A 152 3.16 -28.77 -7.26
C GLU A 152 1.98 -29.72 -7.04
N SER A 153 1.66 -30.03 -5.78
CA SER A 153 0.51 -30.86 -5.43
C SER A 153 -0.81 -30.19 -5.86
N THR A 154 -1.86 -31.01 -5.99
CA THR A 154 -3.22 -30.52 -6.31
C THR A 154 -3.69 -29.45 -5.31
N GLU A 155 -3.48 -29.65 -4.01
CA GLU A 155 -3.81 -28.66 -2.98
C GLU A 155 -3.06 -27.33 -3.19
N GLY A 156 -1.75 -27.42 -3.50
CA GLY A 156 -0.91 -26.25 -3.75
C GLY A 156 -1.37 -25.46 -4.98
N GLN A 157 -1.61 -26.14 -6.09
CA GLN A 157 -2.09 -25.52 -7.33
C GLN A 157 -3.46 -24.87 -7.14
N GLU A 158 -4.41 -25.54 -6.48
CA GLU A 158 -5.74 -25.00 -6.19
C GLU A 158 -5.66 -23.72 -5.35
N VAL A 159 -4.86 -23.72 -4.28
CA VAL A 159 -4.72 -22.54 -3.40
C VAL A 159 -4.13 -21.35 -4.16
N LEU A 160 -3.12 -21.60 -5.01
CA LEU A 160 -2.48 -20.56 -5.81
C LEU A 160 -3.40 -20.01 -6.92
N GLU A 161 -4.14 -20.89 -7.58
CA GLU A 161 -5.11 -20.52 -8.61
C GLU A 161 -6.25 -19.68 -8.00
N GLN A 162 -6.80 -20.12 -6.87
CA GLN A 162 -7.84 -19.37 -6.15
C GLN A 162 -7.35 -17.98 -5.75
N ALA A 163 -6.11 -17.87 -5.24
CA ALA A 163 -5.53 -16.59 -4.87
C ALA A 163 -5.37 -15.64 -6.07
N SER A 164 -4.91 -16.17 -7.21
CA SER A 164 -4.80 -15.42 -8.47
C SER A 164 -6.16 -14.89 -8.93
N THR A 165 -7.17 -15.77 -8.97
CA THR A 165 -8.54 -15.42 -9.33
C THR A 165 -9.14 -14.38 -8.38
N ALA A 166 -8.93 -14.54 -7.08
CA ALA A 166 -9.48 -13.63 -6.08
C ALA A 166 -8.87 -12.22 -6.16
N VAL A 167 -7.58 -12.09 -6.46
CA VAL A 167 -6.94 -10.79 -6.75
C VAL A 167 -7.54 -10.14 -7.98
N ASN A 168 -7.75 -10.92 -9.05
CA ASN A 168 -8.32 -10.39 -10.29
C ASN A 168 -9.71 -9.83 -10.05
N VAL A 169 -10.57 -10.58 -9.34
CA VAL A 169 -11.92 -10.12 -8.95
C VAL A 169 -11.85 -8.85 -8.08
N ALA A 170 -11.04 -8.83 -7.02
CA ALA A 170 -10.91 -7.65 -6.15
C ALA A 170 -10.33 -6.43 -6.89
N SER A 171 -9.51 -6.65 -7.92
CA SER A 171 -8.94 -5.57 -8.74
C SER A 171 -9.96 -4.91 -9.67
N GLN A 172 -11.03 -5.62 -10.02
CA GLN A 172 -12.13 -5.12 -10.85
C GLN A 172 -13.17 -4.34 -10.04
N ALA A 173 -13.24 -4.57 -8.72
CA ALA A 173 -14.10 -3.82 -7.82
C ALA A 173 -13.63 -2.35 -7.72
N SER A 174 -14.52 -1.42 -8.07
CA SER A 174 -14.16 -0.03 -8.36
C SER A 174 -14.19 0.90 -7.14
N SER A 175 -15.21 0.81 -6.27
CA SER A 175 -15.41 1.71 -5.14
C SER A 175 -16.20 1.03 -4.02
N ILE A 176 -15.85 1.31 -2.77
CA ILE A 176 -16.63 0.84 -1.60
C ILE A 176 -17.92 1.63 -1.38
N LEU A 177 -18.02 2.80 -2.01
CA LEU A 177 -19.22 3.62 -1.99
C LEU A 177 -19.84 3.60 -3.38
N LEU A 178 -21.15 3.38 -3.43
CA LEU A 178 -21.98 3.60 -4.59
C LEU A 178 -21.89 5.09 -4.94
N ASP A 179 -21.45 5.37 -6.16
CA ASP A 179 -21.46 6.73 -6.66
C ASP A 179 -22.93 7.17 -6.75
N GLY A 180 -23.30 8.26 -6.06
CA GLY A 180 -24.68 8.78 -5.99
C GLY A 180 -25.28 9.22 -7.33
N SER A 181 -24.66 8.82 -8.44
CA SER A 181 -24.98 9.09 -9.83
C SER A 181 -25.77 7.96 -10.51
N GLN A 182 -26.02 6.81 -9.87
CA GLN A 182 -26.95 5.79 -10.40
C GLN A 182 -28.46 6.17 -10.29
N GLY A 183 -28.75 7.45 -10.04
CA GLY A 183 -30.09 8.05 -10.11
C GLY A 183 -30.16 9.38 -10.86
N ARG A 184 -29.12 9.78 -11.61
CA ARG A 184 -29.18 10.95 -12.50
C ARG A 184 -28.74 10.55 -13.90
N ASN A 185 -29.74 10.41 -14.77
CA ASN A 185 -29.60 10.39 -16.22
C ASN A 185 -28.60 11.47 -16.68
N LEU A 186 -27.37 11.06 -17.01
CA LEU A 186 -26.33 11.95 -17.56
C LEU A 186 -26.57 12.30 -19.04
N SER A 187 -27.76 12.02 -19.57
CA SER A 187 -28.14 12.30 -20.96
C SER A 187 -28.30 13.79 -21.31
N ASN A 188 -28.09 14.72 -20.37
CA ASN A 188 -28.28 16.16 -20.59
C ASN A 188 -27.07 17.03 -20.23
N LEU A 189 -25.85 16.49 -20.24
CA LEU A 189 -24.66 17.34 -20.29
C LEU A 189 -24.43 17.77 -21.74
N PRO A 190 -24.36 19.08 -22.07
CA PRO A 190 -24.13 19.52 -23.44
C PRO A 190 -22.74 19.06 -23.88
N LEU A 191 -22.73 18.06 -24.77
CA LEU A 191 -21.56 17.59 -25.48
C LEU A 191 -20.94 18.78 -26.22
N ARG A 192 -19.73 19.18 -25.81
CA ARG A 192 -18.86 20.03 -26.61
C ARG A 192 -18.60 19.33 -27.95
N PRO A 193 -18.95 19.93 -29.11
CA PRO A 193 -18.76 19.26 -30.39
C PRO A 193 -17.28 18.97 -30.67
N LYS A 194 -17.04 17.76 -31.18
CA LYS A 194 -15.74 17.28 -31.62
C LYS A 194 -15.51 17.74 -33.06
N SER A 195 -14.73 18.79 -33.26
CA SER A 195 -14.33 19.24 -34.60
C SER A 195 -13.11 18.46 -35.10
N GLN A 196 -13.28 17.68 -36.17
CA GLN A 196 -12.18 17.17 -37.01
C GLN A 196 -11.74 18.26 -38.01
N PRO A 197 -10.53 18.14 -38.60
CA PRO A 197 -9.76 19.23 -39.19
C PRO A 197 -10.15 19.55 -40.63
N GLY A 198 -10.14 20.83 -40.97
CA GLY A 198 -10.22 21.32 -42.35
C GLY A 198 -11.19 22.49 -42.49
N ASP A 199 -10.64 23.70 -42.38
CA ASP A 199 -11.01 24.93 -43.11
C ASP A 199 -10.77 26.18 -42.23
N VAL A 200 -9.68 26.88 -42.55
CA VAL A 200 -9.33 28.25 -42.12
C VAL A 200 -9.93 29.21 -43.15
N PRO A 201 -10.45 30.41 -42.77
CA PRO A 201 -9.52 31.49 -42.41
C PRO A 201 -10.00 32.58 -41.42
N ALA A 202 -8.97 33.25 -40.87
CA ALA A 202 -8.88 34.63 -40.39
C ALA A 202 -9.27 35.00 -38.94
N ALA A 203 -8.23 35.51 -38.25
CA ALA A 203 -8.22 36.41 -37.09
C ALA A 203 -8.65 35.86 -35.71
N ASP A 204 -7.68 35.47 -34.88
CA ASP A 204 -7.26 36.26 -33.70
C ASP A 204 -6.01 35.61 -33.06
N GLU A 205 -5.04 36.44 -32.70
CA GLU A 205 -3.69 36.03 -32.26
C GLU A 205 -3.68 35.70 -30.74
N PRO A 206 -2.94 34.66 -30.27
CA PRO A 206 -2.86 34.35 -28.85
C PRO A 206 -2.05 35.43 -28.10
N PRO A 207 -2.46 35.85 -26.88
CA PRO A 207 -1.80 36.95 -26.18
C PRO A 207 -0.33 36.60 -25.84
N PRO A 208 0.59 37.57 -26.03
CA PRO A 208 2.02 37.35 -25.90
C PRO A 208 2.46 37.16 -24.45
N TYR A 209 3.40 36.24 -24.25
CA TYR A 209 4.13 36.01 -23.01
C TYR A 209 5.03 37.22 -22.74
N MET A 210 4.68 38.08 -21.78
CA MET A 210 5.58 39.14 -21.32
C MET A 210 6.66 38.56 -20.41
N ALA A 211 7.83 38.30 -20.98
CA ALA A 211 9.07 38.20 -20.22
C ALA A 211 9.47 39.62 -19.77
N ALA A 212 9.53 39.86 -18.46
CA ALA A 212 10.01 41.13 -17.94
C ALA A 212 11.52 41.28 -18.22
N THR A 213 11.87 42.25 -19.07
CA THR A 213 13.24 42.74 -19.27
C THR A 213 13.61 43.83 -18.24
N PRO A 214 14.91 44.04 -17.97
CA PRO A 214 15.40 44.69 -16.76
C PRO A 214 15.58 46.21 -16.96
N SER A 215 15.34 47.03 -15.93
CA SER A 215 16.02 48.32 -15.75
C SER A 215 15.89 48.89 -14.32
N SER A 216 17.06 49.03 -13.73
CA SER A 216 17.56 49.66 -12.51
C SER A 216 16.79 50.83 -11.87
N SER A 217 16.54 50.72 -10.56
CA SER A 217 16.87 51.77 -9.57
C SER A 217 17.19 51.11 -8.21
N ALA A 218 18.23 51.60 -7.54
CA ALA A 218 18.98 50.90 -6.50
C ALA A 218 18.31 50.91 -5.12
N ASN A 219 18.32 49.77 -4.40
CA ASN A 219 19.11 49.59 -3.18
C ASN A 219 18.93 48.18 -2.54
N ALA A 220 20.07 47.62 -2.14
CA ALA A 220 20.31 46.66 -1.06
C ALA A 220 19.54 45.32 -0.99
N ALA A 221 20.30 44.28 -1.32
CA ALA A 221 20.45 43.03 -0.56
C ALA A 221 19.33 41.98 -0.55
N GLN A 222 19.81 40.77 -0.89
CA GLN A 222 19.51 39.48 -0.24
C GLN A 222 18.65 38.51 -1.05
N ALA A 223 19.31 37.40 -1.35
CA ALA A 223 18.85 36.28 -2.17
C ALA A 223 17.70 35.52 -1.53
N SER A 224 16.73 35.10 -2.36
CA SER A 224 15.94 33.88 -2.15
C SER A 224 15.10 33.55 -3.39
N PRO A 225 15.11 32.31 -3.90
CA PRO A 225 14.08 31.81 -4.80
C PRO A 225 12.95 31.15 -4.00
N GLY A 226 11.75 31.72 -4.07
CA GLY A 226 10.46 31.10 -3.78
C GLY A 226 9.51 31.45 -4.93
N GLY A 227 8.43 30.73 -5.23
CA GLY A 227 7.81 29.59 -4.61
C GLY A 227 6.42 29.41 -5.24
N LEU A 228 5.97 28.17 -5.43
CA LEU A 228 4.55 27.84 -5.51
C LEU A 228 4.16 27.26 -4.16
N SER A 229 3.80 28.13 -3.21
CA SER A 229 3.15 27.74 -1.96
C SER A 229 2.26 28.86 -1.44
N SER A 230 1.14 29.07 -2.12
CA SER A 230 -0.01 29.75 -1.53
C SER A 230 -1.12 28.72 -1.41
N TRP A 231 -1.42 28.31 -0.16
CA TRP A 231 -2.70 27.77 0.37
C TRP A 231 -2.57 27.24 1.81
N THR A 232 -1.49 27.51 2.55
CA THR A 232 -1.32 27.06 3.95
C THR A 232 -1.62 28.10 5.02
N LYS A 233 -2.31 29.21 4.71
CA LYS A 233 -2.57 30.28 5.70
C LYS A 233 -3.90 30.20 6.46
N SER A 234 -4.62 29.08 6.45
CA SER A 234 -5.93 28.99 7.11
C SER A 234 -6.10 27.90 8.19
N ILE A 235 -5.07 27.12 8.53
CA ILE A 235 -5.20 26.00 9.53
C ILE A 235 -4.33 26.22 10.78
N LYS A 236 -3.79 27.42 11.00
CA LYS A 236 -2.88 27.69 12.13
C LYS A 236 -3.48 28.39 13.35
N ALA A 237 -4.79 28.64 13.39
CA ALA A 237 -5.40 29.42 14.47
C ALA A 237 -6.28 28.63 15.47
N PHE A 238 -6.50 27.32 15.31
CA PHE A 238 -7.37 26.56 16.23
C PHE A 238 -6.68 25.38 16.96
N ALA A 239 -5.44 25.05 16.61
CA ALA A 239 -4.69 23.93 17.21
C ALA A 239 -3.75 24.34 18.35
N ALA A 240 -3.92 25.55 18.93
CA ALA A 240 -3.00 26.08 19.94
C ALA A 240 -3.27 25.61 21.38
N ASN A 241 -4.37 24.89 21.67
CA ASN A 241 -4.74 24.54 23.05
C ASN A 241 -4.62 23.06 23.44
N PHE A 242 -4.30 22.14 22.52
CA PHE A 242 -4.05 20.73 22.89
C PHE A 242 -3.02 20.06 21.95
N ALA A 243 -1.78 20.53 22.00
CA ALA A 243 -0.66 19.79 21.42
C ALA A 243 0.23 19.24 22.54
N PRO A 244 0.30 17.91 22.76
CA PRO A 244 1.44 17.34 23.47
C PRO A 244 2.69 17.64 22.65
N LYS A 245 3.67 18.25 23.30
CA LYS A 245 4.95 18.65 22.69
C LYS A 245 5.59 17.38 22.07
N PRO A 246 5.85 17.35 20.74
CA PRO A 246 6.56 16.21 20.16
C PRO A 246 7.97 16.19 20.75
N ASP A 247 8.36 15.04 21.29
CA ASP A 247 9.66 14.85 21.90
C ASP A 247 10.74 15.09 20.82
N PRO A 248 11.66 16.06 21.01
CA PRO A 248 12.63 16.45 19.98
C PRO A 248 13.48 15.27 19.48
N LEU A 249 13.68 14.25 20.32
CA LEU A 249 14.38 13.02 19.97
C LEU A 249 13.64 12.20 18.91
N ALA A 250 12.32 12.06 19.01
CA ALA A 250 11.53 11.28 18.06
C ALA A 250 11.54 11.93 16.66
N SER A 251 11.46 13.25 16.60
CA SER A 251 11.58 13.98 15.34
C SER A 251 12.98 13.88 14.73
N ALA A 252 14.03 13.99 15.55
CA ALA A 252 15.40 13.90 15.06
C ALA A 252 15.74 12.49 14.55
N LEU A 253 15.28 11.45 15.24
CA LEU A 253 15.53 10.06 14.86
C LEU A 253 14.77 9.68 13.58
N CYS A 254 13.50 10.09 13.45
CA CYS A 254 12.74 9.88 12.23
C CYS A 254 13.40 10.59 11.02
N GLN A 255 13.93 11.79 11.22
CA GLN A 255 14.57 12.56 10.15
C GLN A 255 15.96 12.00 9.76
N ALA A 256 16.70 11.44 10.72
CA ALA A 256 17.98 10.76 10.46
C ALA A 256 17.78 9.41 9.76
N VAL A 257 16.73 8.65 10.14
CA VAL A 257 16.33 7.40 9.46
C VAL A 257 15.89 7.68 8.02
N LEU A 258 15.09 8.72 7.79
CA LEU A 258 14.67 9.12 6.45
C LEU A 258 15.83 9.58 5.56
N ARG A 259 16.93 10.08 6.15
CA ARG A 259 18.17 10.42 5.44
C ARG A 259 19.14 9.26 5.27
N GLY A 260 18.90 8.11 5.91
CA GLY A 260 19.81 6.97 5.91
C GLY A 260 21.13 7.23 6.64
N ASP A 261 21.19 8.23 7.53
CA ASP A 261 22.42 8.60 8.23
C ASP A 261 22.59 7.75 9.50
N THR A 262 23.23 6.60 9.33
CA THR A 262 23.38 5.57 10.37
C THR A 262 24.24 6.03 11.55
N GLN A 263 25.16 6.98 11.35
CA GLN A 263 25.97 7.55 12.43
C GLN A 263 25.12 8.46 13.33
N GLN A 264 24.24 9.26 12.74
CA GLN A 264 23.35 10.14 13.48
C GLN A 264 22.26 9.35 14.24
N VAL A 265 21.74 8.28 13.65
CA VAL A 265 20.81 7.34 14.31
C VAL A 265 21.45 6.68 15.53
N SER A 266 22.71 6.21 15.40
CA SER A 266 23.46 5.60 16.51
C SER A 266 23.72 6.60 17.65
N GLY A 267 24.08 7.84 17.33
CA GLY A 267 24.28 8.90 18.32
C GLY A 267 23.01 9.26 19.10
N LEU A 268 21.85 9.31 18.42
CA LEU A 268 20.56 9.59 19.06
C LEU A 268 20.06 8.41 19.91
N LEU A 269 20.32 7.16 19.50
CA LEU A 269 20.06 5.97 20.30
C LEU A 269 20.91 5.90 21.57
N ALA A 270 22.19 6.28 21.49
CA ALA A 270 23.08 6.34 22.65
C ALA A 270 22.67 7.41 23.68
N GLN A 271 22.03 8.48 23.24
CA GLN A 271 21.47 9.52 24.13
C GLN A 271 20.18 9.11 24.82
N GLY A 272 19.39 8.21 24.23
CA GLY A 272 18.15 7.68 24.83
C GLY A 272 18.35 6.48 25.78
N ALA A 273 19.55 5.90 25.82
CA ALA A 273 19.88 4.72 26.64
C ALA A 273 20.50 5.05 28.02
N ARG A 274 20.27 6.27 28.54
CA ARG A 274 20.63 6.69 29.90
C ARG A 274 19.40 7.03 30.73
#